data_AF-A0A9X3B1M8-F1
#
_entry.id   AF-A0A9X3B1M8-F1
#
_cell.length_a   1.000
_cell.length_b   1.000
_cell.length_c   1.000
_cell.angle_alpha   90.00
_cell.angle_beta   90.00
_cell.angle_gamma   90.00
#
_symmetry.space_group_name_H-M   'P 1'
#
loop_
_entity.id
_entity.type
_entity.pdbx_description
1 polymer ?
#
loop_
_entity_poly.entity_id
_entity_poly.type
_entity_poly.pdbx_seq_one_letter_code
_entity_poly.pdbx_strand_id
1 'polypeptide(L)'
;MNDRKHEVMPGTILLTLTYGKPGELGRTTEPKIYKAALQHLHSFSAVILLPLEIGVDLLKAPGISRARIQQSDGNFIDGAVRCVQQNYFELVEDPKPR
;
A
#
# COMPACT_ATOMS: atom_id res chain seq x y z
N MET A 1 -27.90 -4.69 5.71
CA MET A 1 -26.63 -4.81 6.45
C MET A 1 -25.67 -5.46 5.47
N ASN A 2 -24.88 -4.66 4.75
CA ASN A 2 -23.99 -5.19 3.72
C ASN A 2 -22.71 -5.66 4.39
N ASP A 3 -22.61 -6.97 4.62
CA ASP A 3 -21.34 -7.65 4.83
C ASP A 3 -20.45 -7.39 3.61
N ARG A 4 -19.62 -6.34 3.69
CA ARG A 4 -18.44 -6.24 2.84
C ARG A 4 -17.52 -7.36 3.29
N LYS A 5 -17.73 -8.53 2.68
CA LYS A 5 -16.86 -9.69 2.78
C LYS A 5 -15.42 -9.18 2.68
N HIS A 6 -14.57 -9.65 3.57
CA HIS A 6 -13.14 -9.36 3.57
C HIS A 6 -12.51 -10.02 2.36
N GLU A 7 -12.78 -9.44 1.18
CA GLU A 7 -12.39 -9.98 -0.10
C GLU A 7 -10.90 -9.73 -0.27
N VAL A 8 -10.15 -10.82 -0.35
CA VAL A 8 -8.75 -10.79 -0.75
C VAL A 8 -8.77 -10.72 -2.27
N MET A 9 -8.35 -9.60 -2.85
CA MET A 9 -8.33 -9.41 -4.29
C MET A 9 -6.90 -9.60 -4.80
N PRO A 10 -6.55 -10.78 -5.35
CA PRO A 10 -5.29 -10.95 -6.07
C PRO A 10 -5.37 -10.20 -7.39
N GLY A 11 -4.37 -9.37 -7.69
CA GLY A 11 -4.36 -8.57 -8.90
C GLY A 11 -3.00 -7.91 -9.14
N THR A 12 -2.90 -7.20 -10.27
CA THR A 12 -1.74 -6.38 -10.56
C THR A 12 -1.99 -4.96 -10.04
N ILE A 13 -1.03 -4.40 -9.32
CA ILE A 13 -1.06 -3.03 -8.80
C ILE A 13 0.12 -2.23 -9.33
N LEU A 14 -0.07 -0.91 -9.47
CA LEU A 14 1.04 0.03 -9.58
C LEU A 14 1.29 0.63 -8.19
N LEU A 15 2.49 0.41 -7.65
CA LEU A 15 2.89 0.89 -6.33
C LEU A 15 3.91 2.02 -6.47
N THR A 16 3.61 3.13 -5.81
CA THR A 16 4.52 4.26 -5.62
C THR A 16 4.72 4.48 -4.14
N LEU A 17 5.96 4.56 -3.66
CA LEU A 17 6.24 4.89 -2.26
C LEU A 17 6.92 6.24 -2.12
N THR A 18 6.60 6.92 -1.03
CA THR A 18 7.22 8.16 -0.62
C THR A 18 7.84 7.98 0.75
N TYR A 19 9.14 8.24 0.88
CA TYR A 19 9.87 8.22 2.15
C TYR A 19 10.08 9.63 2.67
N GLY A 20 10.04 9.79 3.99
CA GLY A 20 10.29 11.07 4.66
C GLY A 20 9.02 11.65 5.26
N LYS A 21 9.18 12.56 6.23
CA LYS A 21 8.02 13.09 6.95
C LYS A 21 7.15 13.95 6.03
N PRO A 22 5.82 13.94 6.20
CA PRO A 22 4.94 14.89 5.53
C PRO A 22 5.41 16.33 5.76
N GLY A 23 5.62 17.09 4.68
CA GLY A 23 6.12 18.48 4.74
C GLY A 23 7.64 18.65 4.65
N GLU A 24 8.42 17.56 4.63
CA GLU A 24 9.87 17.59 4.39
C GLU A 24 10.20 17.18 2.93
N LEU A 25 11.47 17.35 2.52
CA LEU A 25 11.99 16.85 1.24
C LEU A 25 12.05 15.32 1.24
N GLY A 26 10.89 14.69 1.05
CA GLY A 26 10.77 13.25 0.90
C GLY A 26 11.40 12.76 -0.40
N ARG A 27 11.67 11.45 -0.48
CA ARG A 27 12.06 10.77 -1.72
C ARG A 27 10.90 9.94 -2.22
N THR A 28 10.47 10.14 -3.46
CA THR A 28 9.43 9.32 -4.08
C THR A 28 10.09 8.33 -5.03
N THR A 29 9.71 7.05 -4.95
CA THR A 29 10.19 6.05 -5.91
C THR A 29 9.47 6.20 -7.24
N GLU A 30 10.11 5.77 -8.31
CA GLU A 30 9.39 5.52 -9.56
C GLU A 30 8.27 4.48 -9.33
N PRO A 31 7.09 4.65 -9.96
CA PRO A 31 6.00 3.67 -9.87
C PRO A 31 6.44 2.32 -10.42
N LYS A 32 6.16 1.23 -9.70
CA LYS A 32 6.50 -0.14 -10.12
C LYS A 32 5.29 -1.05 -10.07
N ILE A 33 5.21 -1.96 -11.03
CA ILE A 33 4.12 -2.92 -11.15
C ILE A 33 4.45 -4.16 -10.32
N TYR A 34 3.50 -4.57 -9.47
CA TYR A 34 3.60 -5.79 -8.68
C TYR A 34 2.32 -6.62 -8.83
N LYS A 35 2.41 -7.94 -8.71
CA LYS A 35 1.21 -8.71 -8.33
C LYS A 35 1.05 -8.55 -6.82
N ALA A 36 -0.16 -8.36 -6.35
CA ALA A 36 -0.45 -8.21 -4.94
C ALA A 36 -1.80 -8.83 -4.60
N ALA A 37 -1.94 -9.25 -3.34
CA ALA A 37 -3.23 -9.53 -2.73
C ALA A 37 -3.56 -8.36 -1.79
N LEU A 38 -4.70 -7.71 -2.03
CA LEU A 38 -5.20 -6.63 -1.19
C LEU A 38 -6.38 -7.13 -0.35
N GLN A 39 -6.39 -6.81 0.95
CA GLN A 39 -7.52 -7.08 1.83
C GLN A 39 -7.87 -5.82 2.61
N HIS A 40 -9.09 -5.32 2.44
CA HIS A 40 -9.59 -4.21 3.27
C HIS A 40 -10.03 -4.73 4.65
N LEU A 41 -9.42 -4.16 5.69
CA LEU A 41 -9.77 -4.40 7.09
C LEU A 41 -10.41 -3.13 7.68
N HIS A 42 -10.93 -3.24 8.90
CA HIS A 42 -11.77 -2.19 9.51
C HIS A 42 -11.11 -0.81 9.58
N SER A 43 -9.78 -0.73 9.71
CA SER A 43 -9.05 0.55 9.90
C SER A 43 -7.82 0.71 9.02
N PHE A 44 -7.58 -0.23 8.11
CA PHE A 44 -6.40 -0.29 7.25
C PHE A 44 -6.59 -1.31 6.14
N SER A 45 -5.76 -1.23 5.11
CA SER A 45 -5.64 -2.23 4.06
C SER A 45 -4.39 -3.08 4.29
N ALA A 46 -4.54 -4.40 4.23
CA ALA A 46 -3.43 -5.35 4.24
C ALA A 46 -2.98 -5.61 2.79
N VAL A 47 -1.67 -5.51 2.53
CA VAL A 47 -1.09 -5.62 1.19
C VAL A 47 0.01 -6.67 1.19
N ILE A 48 -0.12 -7.71 0.36
CA ILE A 48 0.89 -8.78 0.19
C ILE A 48 1.37 -8.77 -1.26
N LEU A 49 2.66 -8.53 -1.51
CA LEU A 49 3.26 -8.55 -2.85
C LEU A 49 3.67 -9.98 -3.27
N LEU A 50 3.49 -10.34 -4.55
CA LEU A 50 3.72 -11.68 -5.13
C LEU A 50 4.48 -11.57 -6.48
N PRO A 51 5.48 -12.44 -6.80
CA PRO A 51 6.12 -13.45 -5.95
C PRO A 51 7.04 -12.83 -4.88
N LEU A 52 7.58 -13.67 -3.99
CA LEU A 52 8.54 -13.33 -2.94
C LEU A 52 9.93 -12.92 -3.51
N GLU A 53 9.97 -12.16 -4.60
CA GLU A 53 11.21 -11.55 -5.08
C GLU A 53 11.46 -10.28 -4.29
N ILE A 54 12.13 -10.52 -3.17
CA ILE A 54 13.27 -9.79 -2.62
C ILE A 54 13.36 -8.33 -3.09
N GLY A 55 13.17 -7.42 -2.14
CA GLY A 55 13.65 -6.06 -2.30
C GLY A 55 12.55 -5.01 -2.33
N VAL A 56 11.61 -5.08 -1.38
CA VAL A 56 10.92 -3.87 -0.94
C VAL A 56 11.93 -3.08 -0.08
N ASP A 57 13.05 -2.62 -0.69
CA ASP A 57 13.94 -1.55 -0.16
C ASP A 57 13.12 -0.35 0.38
N LEU A 58 11.97 -0.21 -0.27
CA LEU A 58 10.70 0.43 -0.03
C LEU A 58 10.15 0.46 1.41
N LEU A 59 10.60 -0.36 2.35
CA LEU A 59 10.01 -0.39 3.70
C LEU A 59 10.98 -0.15 4.87
N LYS A 60 12.02 0.65 4.64
CA LYS A 60 13.05 0.98 5.64
C LYS A 60 12.55 1.83 6.83
N ALA A 61 11.31 2.35 6.82
CA ALA A 61 10.82 3.19 7.90
C ALA A 61 9.27 3.23 8.02
N PRO A 62 8.65 2.20 8.63
CA PRO A 62 7.22 2.22 8.94
C PRO A 62 6.86 3.43 9.82
N GLY A 63 5.72 4.06 9.55
CA GLY A 63 5.26 5.26 10.25
C GLY A 63 5.75 6.59 9.67
N ILE A 64 6.74 6.58 8.77
CA ILE A 64 7.14 7.76 7.98
C ILE A 64 7.03 7.54 6.46
N SER A 65 6.93 6.28 6.01
CA SER A 65 6.67 5.98 4.61
C SER A 65 5.17 6.09 4.28
N ARG A 66 4.88 6.55 3.06
CA ARG A 66 3.53 6.58 2.48
C ARG A 66 3.50 5.73 1.21
N ALA A 67 2.34 5.16 0.89
CA ALA A 67 2.12 4.41 -0.34
C ALA A 67 0.93 4.97 -1.11
N ARG A 68 1.07 4.97 -2.43
CA ARG A 68 -0.01 5.07 -3.40
C ARG A 68 -0.10 3.75 -4.15
N ILE A 69 -1.26 3.13 -4.09
CA ILE A 69 -1.59 1.90 -4.82
C ILE A 69 -2.64 2.25 -5.86
N GLN A 70 -2.32 2.02 -7.13
CA GLN A 70 -3.31 2.02 -8.19
C GLN A 70 -3.75 0.58 -8.48
N GLN A 71 -5.04 0.31 -8.36
CA GLN A 71 -5.67 -0.96 -8.67
C GLN A 71 -5.93 -1.06 -10.19
N SER A 72 -6.15 -2.28 -10.68
CA SER A 72 -6.38 -2.54 -12.11
C SER A 72 -7.67 -1.90 -12.68
N ASP A 73 -8.62 -1.58 -11.81
CA ASP A 73 -9.86 -0.86 -12.14
C ASP A 73 -9.67 0.66 -12.22
N GLY A 74 -8.45 1.16 -11.99
CA GLY A 74 -8.11 2.57 -11.98
C GLY A 74 -8.32 3.27 -10.63
N ASN A 75 -8.80 2.58 -9.61
CA ASN A 75 -8.96 3.15 -8.28
C ASN A 75 -7.62 3.33 -7.57
N PHE A 76 -7.54 4.36 -6.74
CA PHE A 76 -6.36 4.66 -5.93
C PHE A 76 -6.64 4.46 -4.45
N ILE A 77 -5.64 3.89 -3.77
CA ILE A 77 -5.56 3.81 -2.31
C ILE A 77 -4.28 4.53 -1.90
N ASP A 78 -4.45 5.67 -1.23
CA ASP A 78 -3.36 6.46 -0.66
C ASP A 78 -3.36 6.27 0.85
N GLY A 79 -2.18 6.17 1.45
CA GLY A 79 -2.11 6.03 2.89
C GLY A 79 -0.71 6.02 3.50
N ALA A 80 -0.69 5.98 4.84
CA ALA A 80 0.52 5.80 5.62
C ALA A 80 0.85 4.31 5.77
N VAL A 81 2.10 3.94 5.46
CA VAL A 81 2.58 2.57 5.63
C VAL A 81 2.85 2.31 7.11
N ARG A 82 2.25 1.26 7.64
CA ARG A 82 2.53 0.70 8.97
C ARG A 82 2.85 -0.79 8.85
N CYS A 83 3.44 -1.37 9.89
CA CYS A 83 3.71 -2.81 10.02
C CYS A 83 4.27 -3.48 8.76
N VAL A 84 5.59 -3.57 8.66
CA VAL A 84 6.31 -4.11 7.50
C VAL A 84 6.86 -5.47 7.83
N GLN A 85 6.58 -6.49 7.02
CA GLN A 85 7.16 -7.83 7.17
C GLN A 85 7.42 -8.44 5.80
N GLN A 86 8.70 -8.60 5.42
CA GLN A 86 9.09 -9.22 4.14
C GLN A 86 8.40 -8.57 2.91
N ASN A 87 7.38 -9.23 2.35
CA ASN A 87 6.58 -8.79 1.20
C ASN A 87 5.20 -8.23 1.60
N TYR A 88 4.96 -8.06 2.89
CA TYR A 88 3.72 -7.58 3.49
C TYR A 88 3.89 -6.19 4.09
N PHE A 89 2.88 -5.35 3.91
CA PHE A 89 2.70 -4.15 4.70
C PHE A 89 1.22 -3.82 4.93
N GLU A 90 0.97 -3.04 5.97
CA GLU A 90 -0.35 -2.47 6.23
C GLU A 90 -0.38 -1.00 5.81
N LEU A 91 -1.50 -0.57 5.25
CA LEU A 91 -1.72 0.78 4.77
C LEU A 91 -2.90 1.40 5.51
N VAL A 92 -2.63 2.43 6.31
CA VAL A 92 -3.69 3.25 6.90
C VAL A 92 -4.14 4.25 5.84
N GLU A 93 -5.33 4.03 5.30
CA GLU A 93 -5.88 4.86 4.22
C GLU A 93 -6.07 6.31 4.67
N ASP A 94 -5.72 7.23 3.78
CA ASP A 94 -6.06 8.63 3.97
C ASP A 94 -7.58 8.82 3.93
N PRO A 95 -8.11 9.77 4.71
CA PRO A 95 -9.50 10.17 4.58
C PRO A 95 -9.76 10.66 3.15
N LYS A 96 -10.68 10.01 2.44
CA LYS A 96 -11.10 10.47 1.11
C LYS A 96 -11.78 11.85 1.26
N PRO A 97 -11.43 12.85 0.44
CA PRO A 97 -12.17 14.11 0.42
C PRO A 97 -13.64 13.81 0.09
N ARG A 98 -14.55 14.39 0.88
CA ARG A 98 -16.00 14.28 0.70
C ARG A 98 -16.48 15.12 -0.46
#